data_AF-A0A7U2MJY1-F1
#
_entry.id   AF-A0A7U2MJY1-F1
#
_cell.length_a   1.000
_cell.length_b   1.000
_cell.length_c   1.000
_cell.angle_alpha   90.00
_cell.angle_beta   90.00
_cell.angle_gamma   90.00
#
_symmetry.space_group_name_H-M   'P 1'
#
loop_
_entity.id
_entity.type
_entity.pdbx_description
1 polymer ?
#
loop_
_entity_poly.entity_id
_entity_poly.type
_entity_poly.pdbx_seq_one_letter_code
_entity_poly.pdbx_strand_id
1 'polypeptide(L)'
;MFLNKFAVLTVEEPQEPEQEQRASPRSQKLVKVELVENDEDEATASYFGHMFFKAFCLFQDLHNMRAFISHTWSEYRDKRIDLVNATLVTDSALQLARDLAQEVVDDWASSTLSPDDNIQDLVFKAACVIRRILPIPSAEIGLPYNKHMADVAEWCYLPTWVILGSSARVLQDNHLPVFKKGYFGIYDPKANRAGMSLGQKFNEDKILLQLLPEFCMIGTFGIRMPSSDSITKGLIEFRKTKKVDPWLCFASHILLDVHHTMRYNTLSVFDDLRMSGLRIQKSLKTT
;
A
#
# COMPACT_ATOMS: atom_id res chain seq x y z
N MET A 1 -23.51 -9.81 -27.90
CA MET A 1 -22.20 -10.10 -28.51
C MET A 1 -21.12 -9.62 -27.54
N PHE A 2 -20.40 -10.52 -26.88
CA PHE A 2 -19.34 -10.14 -25.93
C PHE A 2 -18.06 -9.78 -26.72
N LEU A 3 -17.67 -8.51 -26.69
CA LEU A 3 -16.45 -8.04 -27.34
C LEU A 3 -15.26 -8.22 -26.38
N ASN A 4 -14.27 -9.04 -26.75
CA ASN A 4 -13.06 -9.18 -25.94
C ASN A 4 -12.21 -7.90 -26.03
N LYS A 5 -12.21 -7.11 -24.95
CA LYS A 5 -11.49 -5.83 -24.88
C LYS A 5 -9.96 -5.99 -24.79
N PHE A 6 -9.46 -7.19 -24.49
CA PHE A 6 -8.04 -7.48 -24.32
C PHE A 6 -7.38 -8.08 -25.57
N ALA A 7 -8.15 -8.37 -26.62
CA ALA A 7 -7.66 -9.05 -27.84
C ALA A 7 -6.53 -8.29 -28.58
N VAL A 8 -6.32 -7.01 -28.26
CA VAL A 8 -5.32 -6.15 -28.87
C VAL A 8 -4.00 -6.16 -28.11
N LEU A 9 -4.00 -6.54 -26.84
CA LEU A 9 -2.79 -6.56 -26.01
C LEU A 9 -2.02 -7.85 -26.29
N THR A 10 -1.15 -7.82 -27.31
CA THR A 10 -0.16 -8.87 -27.55
C THR A 10 1.10 -8.57 -26.75
N VAL A 11 1.58 -9.55 -25.99
CA VAL A 11 2.74 -9.44 -25.11
C VAL A 11 4.01 -9.74 -25.91
N GLU A 12 5.00 -8.86 -25.84
CA GLU A 12 6.37 -9.15 -26.28
C GLU A 12 7.14 -9.83 -25.15
N GLU A 13 7.82 -10.93 -25.46
CA GLU A 13 8.63 -11.68 -24.48
C GLU A 13 9.89 -10.87 -24.12
N PRO A 14 10.26 -10.76 -22.83
CA PRO A 14 11.49 -10.07 -22.45
C PRO A 14 12.72 -10.81 -23.01
N GLN A 15 13.62 -10.09 -23.67
CA GLN A 15 14.96 -10.61 -23.98
C GLN A 15 15.73 -10.80 -22.67
N GLU A 16 16.40 -11.95 -22.53
CA GLU A 16 17.22 -12.27 -21.36
C GLU A 16 18.32 -11.22 -21.15
N PRO A 17 18.50 -10.68 -19.93
CA PRO A 17 19.60 -9.76 -19.66
C PRO A 17 20.94 -10.51 -19.64
N GLU A 18 21.86 -10.08 -20.50
CA GLU A 18 23.26 -10.47 -20.45
C GLU A 18 23.88 -10.05 -19.11
N GLN A 19 24.51 -11.01 -18.42
CA GLN A 19 25.20 -10.80 -17.15
C GLN A 19 26.48 -9.98 -17.36
N GLU A 20 26.43 -8.67 -17.11
CA GLU A 20 27.64 -7.90 -16.87
C GLU A 20 28.06 -7.99 -15.40
N GLN A 21 29.08 -8.81 -15.14
CA GLN A 21 29.80 -8.84 -13.86
C GLN A 21 30.60 -7.55 -13.67
N ARG A 22 30.12 -6.64 -12.80
CA ARG A 22 30.95 -5.56 -12.23
C ARG A 22 31.62 -6.05 -10.94
N ALA A 23 32.95 -6.06 -10.94
CA ALA A 23 33.77 -6.32 -9.77
C ALA A 23 33.68 -5.15 -8.76
N SER A 24 33.54 -5.49 -7.48
CA SER A 24 33.51 -4.56 -6.33
C SER A 24 34.92 -4.09 -5.95
N PRO A 25 35.13 -2.81 -5.57
CA PRO A 25 36.41 -2.35 -5.03
C PRO A 25 36.56 -2.64 -3.53
N ARG A 26 37.80 -3.02 -3.20
CA ARG A 26 38.41 -3.40 -1.91
C ARG A 26 37.97 -2.59 -0.69
N SER A 27 37.62 -3.33 0.37
CA SER A 27 37.45 -2.90 1.77
C SER A 27 38.67 -2.14 2.31
N GLN A 28 38.46 -0.94 2.84
CA GLN A 28 39.41 -0.28 3.75
C GLN A 28 38.96 -0.52 5.20
N LYS A 29 39.90 -0.92 6.06
CA LYS A 29 39.70 -1.17 7.49
C LYS A 29 39.27 0.12 8.20
N LEU A 30 38.07 0.13 8.76
CA LEU A 30 37.66 1.13 9.75
C LEU A 30 38.21 0.71 11.12
N VAL A 31 38.91 1.64 11.77
CA VAL A 31 39.37 1.50 13.16
C VAL A 31 38.15 1.57 14.06
N LYS A 32 37.90 0.50 14.82
CA LYS A 32 36.86 0.43 15.84
C LYS A 32 37.30 1.31 17.01
N VAL A 33 36.72 2.50 17.13
CA VAL A 33 36.81 3.31 18.35
C VAL A 33 35.67 2.85 19.25
N GLU A 34 36.00 2.11 20.30
CA GLU A 34 35.05 1.83 21.38
C GLU A 34 34.89 3.11 22.20
N LEU A 35 33.79 3.82 21.96
CA LEU A 35 33.26 4.80 22.89
C LEU A 35 32.54 4.01 23.98
N VAL A 36 33.19 3.86 25.13
CA VAL A 36 32.53 3.45 26.36
C VAL A 36 31.81 4.70 26.88
N GLU A 37 30.57 4.89 26.42
CA GLU A 37 29.64 5.81 27.06
C GLU A 37 28.74 4.99 27.98
N ASN A 38 28.94 5.20 29.26
CA ASN A 38 28.32 4.49 30.36
C ASN A 38 27.10 5.29 30.81
N ASP A 39 26.04 5.31 30.00
CA ASP A 39 24.72 5.89 30.33
C ASP A 39 23.62 5.18 29.50
N GLU A 40 23.25 3.96 29.91
CA GLU A 40 22.27 3.11 29.21
C GLU A 40 20.89 3.79 29.08
N ASP A 41 20.53 4.69 30.01
CA ASP A 41 19.23 5.38 30.02
C ASP A 41 19.16 6.55 29.02
N GLU A 42 20.24 7.31 28.83
CA GLU A 42 20.27 8.44 27.88
C GLU A 42 20.43 7.96 26.43
N ALA A 43 21.21 6.88 26.22
CA ALA A 43 21.35 6.22 24.93
C ALA A 43 20.03 5.60 24.44
N THR A 44 19.24 5.00 25.33
CA THR A 44 17.94 4.39 24.99
C THR A 44 16.89 5.45 24.63
N ALA A 45 16.81 6.55 25.38
CA ALA A 45 15.91 7.66 25.08
C ALA A 45 16.26 8.34 23.75
N SER A 46 17.56 8.53 23.48
CA SER A 46 18.08 9.07 22.21
C SER A 46 17.76 8.15 21.02
N TYR A 47 17.96 6.85 21.18
CA TYR A 47 17.66 5.84 20.17
C TYR A 47 16.16 5.75 19.86
N PHE A 48 15.30 5.75 20.88
CA PHE A 48 13.85 5.80 20.71
C PHE A 48 13.42 7.06 19.96
N GLY A 49 13.96 8.23 20.32
CA GLY A 49 13.72 9.48 19.60
C GLY A 49 14.09 9.41 18.12
N HIS A 50 15.24 8.80 17.79
CA HIS A 50 15.69 8.60 16.41
C HIS A 50 14.76 7.67 15.62
N MET A 51 14.33 6.55 16.20
CA MET A 51 13.40 5.62 15.55
C MET A 51 12.03 6.26 15.29
N PHE A 52 11.53 7.04 16.25
CA PHE A 52 10.30 7.82 16.06
C PHE A 52 10.44 8.87 14.96
N PHE A 53 11.59 9.54 14.89
CA PHE A 53 11.85 10.52 13.85
C PHE A 53 11.87 9.86 12.47
N LYS A 54 12.52 8.71 12.32
CA LYS A 54 12.50 7.93 11.06
C LYS A 54 11.09 7.51 10.66
N ALA A 55 10.31 6.98 11.59
CA ALA A 55 8.91 6.63 11.33
C ALA A 55 8.08 7.88 10.94
N PHE A 56 8.33 9.01 11.58
CA PHE A 56 7.68 10.28 11.23
C PHE A 56 8.02 10.73 9.81
N CYS A 57 9.31 10.72 9.43
CA CYS A 57 9.75 11.05 8.08
C CYS A 57 9.10 10.13 7.05
N LEU A 58 9.09 8.81 7.30
CA LEU A 58 8.43 7.84 6.44
C LEU A 58 6.95 8.19 6.23
N PHE A 59 6.17 8.32 7.30
CA PHE A 59 4.73 8.60 7.16
C PHE A 59 4.46 9.97 6.53
N GLN A 60 5.33 10.96 6.77
CA GLN A 60 5.24 12.26 6.10
C GLN A 60 5.50 12.15 4.59
N ASP A 61 6.52 11.40 4.18
CA ASP A 61 6.85 11.18 2.77
C ASP A 61 5.74 10.39 2.07
N LEU A 62 5.23 9.34 2.71
CA LEU A 62 4.08 8.58 2.22
C LEU A 62 2.83 9.45 2.10
N HIS A 63 2.59 10.35 3.06
CA HIS A 63 1.48 11.30 3.00
C HIS A 63 1.61 12.25 1.80
N ASN A 64 2.82 12.77 1.55
CA ASN A 64 3.08 13.65 0.40
C ASN A 64 2.87 12.89 -0.94
N MET A 65 3.35 11.65 -1.04
CA MET A 65 3.14 10.81 -2.22
C MET A 65 1.65 10.49 -2.42
N ARG A 66 0.92 10.16 -1.35
CA ARG A 66 -0.53 9.94 -1.40
C ARG A 66 -1.26 11.14 -1.96
N ALA A 67 -0.92 12.35 -1.50
CA ALA A 67 -1.52 13.58 -1.99
C ALA A 67 -1.24 13.80 -3.50
N PHE A 68 0.00 13.56 -3.93
CA PHE A 68 0.39 13.67 -5.34
C PHE A 68 -0.31 12.64 -6.24
N ILE A 69 -0.42 11.37 -5.79
CA ILE A 69 -1.15 10.31 -6.49
C ILE A 69 -2.63 10.67 -6.57
N SER A 70 -3.23 11.15 -5.47
CA SER A 70 -4.65 11.57 -5.44
C SER A 70 -4.93 12.70 -6.44
N HIS A 71 -4.01 13.65 -6.58
CA HIS A 71 -4.08 14.68 -7.61
C HIS A 71 -4.01 14.08 -9.02
N THR A 72 -3.01 13.21 -9.26
CA THR A 72 -2.84 12.50 -10.54
C THR A 72 -4.11 11.76 -10.98
N TRP A 73 -4.75 11.00 -10.08
CA TRP A 73 -6.00 10.30 -10.39
C TRP A 73 -7.20 11.23 -10.59
N SER A 74 -7.21 12.38 -9.92
CA SER A 74 -8.21 13.43 -10.19
C SER A 74 -8.02 14.03 -11.58
N GLU A 75 -6.78 14.26 -12.02
CA GLU A 75 -6.48 14.73 -13.38
C GLU A 75 -6.87 13.72 -14.45
N TYR A 76 -6.63 12.42 -14.22
CA TYR A 76 -7.09 11.37 -15.10
C TYR A 76 -8.62 11.32 -15.18
N ARG A 77 -9.31 11.38 -14.02
CA ARG A 77 -10.78 11.46 -13.97
C ARG A 77 -11.31 12.63 -14.77
N ASP A 78 -10.64 13.77 -14.69
CA ASP A 78 -11.01 15.01 -15.38
C ASP A 78 -10.46 15.06 -16.82
N LYS A 79 -9.91 13.95 -17.34
CA LYS A 79 -9.40 13.75 -18.71
C LYS A 79 -8.23 14.66 -19.11
N ARG A 80 -7.46 15.16 -18.13
CA ARG A 80 -6.29 16.01 -18.38
C ARG A 80 -5.03 15.21 -18.71
N ILE A 81 -4.95 14.00 -18.16
CA ILE A 81 -3.90 13.03 -18.45
C ILE A 81 -4.54 11.71 -18.91
N ASP A 82 -3.76 10.85 -19.56
CA ASP A 82 -4.21 9.52 -19.91
C ASP A 82 -3.99 8.50 -18.78
N LEU A 83 -4.57 7.32 -18.96
CA LEU A 83 -4.47 6.23 -17.99
C LEU A 83 -3.02 5.75 -17.81
N VAL A 84 -2.22 5.76 -18.88
CA VAL A 84 -0.84 5.27 -18.84
C VAL A 84 0.01 6.15 -17.93
N ASN A 85 -0.12 7.47 -18.04
CA ASN A 85 0.57 8.39 -17.13
C ASN A 85 0.14 8.20 -15.67
N ALA A 86 -1.17 8.10 -15.41
CA ALA A 86 -1.66 7.92 -14.04
C ALA A 86 -1.17 6.61 -13.40
N THR A 87 -1.18 5.51 -14.16
CA THR A 87 -0.73 4.20 -13.69
C THR A 87 0.80 4.13 -13.53
N LEU A 88 1.57 4.69 -14.47
CA LEU A 88 3.03 4.74 -14.40
C LEU A 88 3.50 5.53 -13.18
N VAL A 89 2.94 6.74 -12.98
CA VAL A 89 3.27 7.59 -11.82
C VAL A 89 2.94 6.87 -10.51
N THR A 90 1.79 6.19 -10.46
CA THR A 90 1.39 5.43 -9.27
C THR A 90 2.37 4.28 -8.99
N ASP A 91 2.73 3.49 -10.00
CA ASP A 91 3.63 2.36 -9.82
C ASP A 91 5.05 2.81 -9.44
N SER A 92 5.57 3.87 -10.05
CA SER A 92 6.87 4.46 -9.68
C SER A 92 6.89 4.98 -8.24
N ALA A 93 5.83 5.68 -7.81
CA ALA A 93 5.73 6.15 -6.44
C ALA A 93 5.62 4.99 -5.43
N LEU A 94 4.90 3.93 -5.78
CA LEU A 94 4.79 2.73 -4.94
C LEU A 94 6.11 1.97 -4.82
N GLN A 95 6.93 1.93 -5.87
CA GLN A 95 8.26 1.34 -5.82
C GLN A 95 9.18 2.14 -4.90
N LEU A 96 9.23 3.47 -5.06
CA LEU A 96 10.03 4.34 -4.18
C LEU A 96 9.58 4.27 -2.71
N ALA A 97 8.26 4.25 -2.48
CA ALA A 97 7.69 4.07 -1.14
C ALA A 97 8.08 2.73 -0.51
N ARG A 98 8.29 1.68 -1.33
CA ARG A 98 8.72 0.35 -0.84
C ARG A 98 10.12 0.44 -0.26
N ASP A 99 11.03 1.05 -0.98
CA ASP A 99 12.43 1.17 -0.56
C ASP A 99 12.54 1.96 0.75
N LEU A 100 11.83 3.10 0.85
CA LEU A 100 11.79 3.92 2.08
C LEU A 100 11.19 3.16 3.27
N ALA A 101 10.09 2.44 3.06
CA ALA A 101 9.46 1.68 4.12
C ALA A 101 10.34 0.51 4.58
N GLN A 102 11.03 -0.15 3.66
CA GLN A 102 11.92 -1.27 3.96
C GLN A 102 13.10 -0.81 4.82
N GLU A 103 13.71 0.34 4.51
CA GLU A 103 14.79 0.93 5.34
C GLU A 103 14.34 1.09 6.81
N VAL A 104 13.17 1.70 7.02
CA VAL A 104 12.64 1.92 8.38
C VAL A 104 12.25 0.61 9.06
N VAL A 105 11.69 -0.36 8.33
CA VAL A 105 11.33 -1.68 8.86
C VAL A 105 12.58 -2.48 9.26
N ASP A 106 13.64 -2.42 8.46
CA ASP A 106 14.90 -3.12 8.75
C ASP A 106 15.59 -2.55 9.99
N ASP A 107 15.66 -1.21 10.08
CA ASP A 107 16.14 -0.53 11.28
C ASP A 107 15.29 -0.90 12.50
N TRP A 108 13.97 -0.96 12.34
CA TRP A 108 13.04 -1.35 13.40
C TRP A 108 13.26 -2.78 13.87
N ALA A 109 13.42 -3.72 12.93
CA ALA A 109 13.66 -5.12 13.24
C ALA A 109 15.01 -5.34 13.93
N SER A 110 15.98 -4.45 13.72
CA SER A 110 17.29 -4.48 14.39
C SER A 110 17.27 -3.88 15.80
N SER A 111 16.16 -3.25 16.20
CA SER A 111 16.04 -2.56 17.49
C SER A 111 15.84 -3.49 18.68
N THR A 112 16.17 -3.01 19.88
CA THR A 112 15.93 -3.72 21.16
C THR A 112 14.48 -3.65 21.62
N LEU A 113 13.62 -2.90 20.92
CA LEU A 113 12.18 -2.87 21.17
C LEU A 113 11.56 -4.23 20.83
N SER A 114 10.41 -4.54 21.44
CA SER A 114 9.68 -5.77 21.17
C SER A 114 9.49 -5.95 19.65
N PRO A 115 10.06 -7.00 19.03
CA PRO A 115 9.97 -7.21 17.57
C PRO A 115 8.55 -7.34 17.04
N ASP A 116 7.59 -7.60 17.95
CA ASP A 116 6.18 -7.80 17.65
C ASP A 116 5.37 -6.49 17.61
N ASP A 117 5.94 -5.36 18.08
CA ASP A 117 5.24 -4.08 18.08
C ASP A 117 5.26 -3.43 16.70
N ASN A 118 4.07 -3.26 16.12
CA ASN A 118 3.90 -2.61 14.82
C ASN A 118 4.17 -1.11 14.92
N ILE A 119 5.00 -0.58 13.99
CA ILE A 119 5.42 0.83 13.93
C ILE A 119 4.23 1.80 13.94
N GLN A 120 3.15 1.47 13.23
CA GLN A 120 1.97 2.33 13.06
C GLN A 120 1.18 2.43 14.36
N ASP A 121 1.02 1.32 15.07
CA ASP A 121 0.38 1.26 16.39
C ASP A 121 1.19 2.00 17.44
N LEU A 122 2.52 1.86 17.44
CA LEU A 122 3.37 2.58 18.36
C LEU A 122 3.33 4.09 18.13
N VAL A 123 3.45 4.53 16.87
CA VAL A 123 3.34 5.95 16.49
C VAL A 123 1.98 6.51 16.89
N PHE A 124 0.90 5.76 16.67
CA PHE A 124 -0.45 6.14 17.07
C PHE A 124 -0.56 6.29 18.60
N LYS A 125 -0.06 5.32 19.37
CA LYS A 125 -0.07 5.35 20.84
C LYS A 125 0.77 6.51 21.41
N ALA A 126 1.94 6.78 20.85
CA ALA A 126 2.76 7.93 21.25
C ALA A 126 2.04 9.25 21.01
N ALA A 127 1.39 9.41 19.85
CA ALA A 127 0.58 10.59 19.56
C ALA A 127 -0.61 10.74 20.52
N CYS A 128 -1.24 9.62 20.91
CA CYS A 128 -2.29 9.60 21.93
C CYS A 128 -1.79 10.16 23.28
N VAL A 129 -0.60 9.73 23.72
CA VAL A 129 0.04 10.22 24.95
C VAL A 129 0.31 11.73 24.87
N ILE A 130 0.92 12.19 23.77
CA ILE A 130 1.23 13.62 23.55
C ILE A 130 -0.05 14.46 23.60
N ARG A 131 -1.13 14.00 22.96
CA ARG A 131 -2.42 14.71 22.93
C ARG A 131 -3.28 14.47 24.17
N ARG A 132 -2.81 13.66 25.13
CA ARG A 132 -3.56 13.26 26.34
C ARG A 132 -4.94 12.67 26.04
N ILE A 133 -5.04 11.94 24.93
CA ILE A 133 -6.25 11.22 24.52
C ILE A 133 -5.98 9.74 24.70
N LEU A 134 -6.90 9.01 25.34
CA LEU A 134 -6.73 7.57 25.53
C LEU A 134 -6.89 6.83 24.18
N PRO A 135 -6.05 5.82 23.88
CA PRO A 135 -6.09 5.05 22.64
C PRO A 135 -7.24 4.02 22.63
N ILE A 136 -8.40 4.39 23.17
CA ILE A 136 -9.58 3.52 23.25
C ILE A 136 -10.32 3.59 21.91
N PRO A 137 -10.54 2.45 21.22
CA PRO A 137 -11.29 2.43 19.96
C PRO A 137 -12.71 2.96 20.12
N SER A 138 -13.16 3.75 19.14
CA SER A 138 -14.56 4.19 19.05
C SER A 138 -15.44 3.10 18.42
N ALA A 139 -15.57 1.98 19.14
CA ALA A 139 -16.32 0.80 18.70
C ALA A 139 -17.81 1.09 18.49
N GLU A 140 -18.36 2.12 19.14
CA GLU A 140 -19.76 2.54 18.99
C GLU A 140 -20.11 3.00 17.57
N ILE A 141 -19.11 3.45 16.81
CA ILE A 141 -19.23 3.81 15.39
C ILE A 141 -18.41 2.88 14.49
N GLY A 142 -17.93 1.75 15.02
CA GLY A 142 -17.21 0.73 14.26
C GLY A 142 -15.77 1.09 13.88
N LEU A 143 -15.16 2.09 14.52
CA LEU A 143 -13.76 2.45 14.27
C LEU A 143 -12.81 1.62 15.15
N PRO A 144 -11.68 1.15 14.60
CA PRO A 144 -10.69 0.41 15.39
C PRO A 144 -9.73 1.31 16.17
N TYR A 145 -9.94 2.62 16.13
CA TYR A 145 -9.15 3.66 16.81
C TYR A 145 -10.09 4.71 17.41
N ASN A 146 -9.54 5.57 18.28
CA ASN A 146 -10.29 6.67 18.87
C ASN A 146 -10.64 7.71 17.79
N LYS A 147 -11.92 8.04 17.61
CA LYS A 147 -12.39 9.02 16.61
C LYS A 147 -11.74 10.40 16.73
N HIS A 148 -11.28 10.79 17.91
CA HIS A 148 -10.58 12.06 18.15
C HIS A 148 -9.12 12.04 17.71
N MET A 149 -8.61 10.88 17.30
CA MET A 149 -7.26 10.65 16.76
C MET A 149 -7.31 10.20 15.29
N ALA A 150 -8.42 10.44 14.59
CA ALA A 150 -8.63 9.97 13.23
C ALA A 150 -7.59 10.51 12.23
N ASP A 151 -7.16 11.75 12.42
CA ASP A 151 -6.10 12.38 11.62
C ASP A 151 -4.78 11.62 11.72
N VAL A 152 -4.37 11.23 12.94
CA VAL A 152 -3.14 10.46 13.16
C VAL A 152 -3.31 9.03 12.67
N ALA A 153 -4.44 8.39 12.96
CA ALA A 153 -4.71 7.03 12.51
C ALA A 153 -4.65 6.92 10.98
N GLU A 154 -5.23 7.88 10.26
CA GLU A 154 -5.18 7.94 8.81
C GLU A 154 -3.75 8.21 8.31
N TRP A 155 -3.04 9.15 8.94
CA TRP A 155 -1.67 9.51 8.58
C TRP A 155 -0.68 8.34 8.72
N CYS A 156 -0.81 7.49 9.74
CA CYS A 156 0.00 6.28 9.89
C CYS A 156 -0.63 5.01 9.27
N TYR A 157 -1.70 5.15 8.47
CA TYR A 157 -2.38 4.05 7.79
C TYR A 157 -2.90 2.92 8.70
N LEU A 158 -3.18 3.24 9.98
CA LEU A 158 -3.71 2.31 10.97
C LEU A 158 -5.03 1.62 10.54
N PRO A 159 -6.02 2.31 9.93
CA PRO A 159 -7.25 1.64 9.48
C PRO A 159 -6.96 0.51 8.48
N THR A 160 -6.06 0.74 7.51
CA THR A 160 -5.69 -0.26 6.51
C THR A 160 -4.94 -1.42 7.14
N TRP A 161 -4.04 -1.14 8.10
CA TRP A 161 -3.34 -2.17 8.87
C TRP A 161 -4.32 -3.10 9.58
N VAL A 162 -5.34 -2.56 10.24
CA VAL A 162 -6.38 -3.36 10.92
C VAL A 162 -7.18 -4.21 9.93
N ILE A 163 -7.56 -3.62 8.78
CA ILE A 163 -8.31 -4.35 7.74
C ILE A 163 -7.47 -5.53 7.22
N LEU A 164 -6.23 -5.30 6.79
CA LEU A 164 -5.35 -6.35 6.29
C LEU A 164 -4.99 -7.37 7.38
N GLY A 165 -4.69 -6.92 8.60
CA GLY A 165 -4.38 -7.80 9.73
C GLY A 165 -5.54 -8.74 10.08
N SER A 166 -6.79 -8.28 9.89
CA SER A 166 -7.96 -9.12 10.09
C SER A 166 -8.06 -10.26 9.08
N SER A 167 -7.59 -10.05 7.83
CA SER A 167 -7.61 -11.08 6.79
C SER A 167 -6.43 -12.06 6.90
N ALA A 168 -5.27 -11.61 7.39
CA ALA A 168 -4.09 -12.45 7.59
C ALA A 168 -4.39 -13.74 8.39
N ARG A 169 -5.29 -13.65 9.38
CA ARG A 169 -5.70 -14.78 10.23
C ARG A 169 -6.55 -15.83 9.52
N VAL A 170 -7.24 -15.45 8.44
CA VAL A 170 -8.13 -16.36 7.69
C VAL A 170 -7.52 -16.84 6.37
N LEU A 171 -6.43 -16.22 5.91
CA LEU A 171 -5.71 -16.64 4.73
C LEU A 171 -5.00 -17.99 4.99
N GLN A 172 -5.34 -18.97 4.16
CA GLN A 172 -4.79 -20.32 4.17
C GLN A 172 -4.12 -20.61 2.83
N ASP A 173 -3.04 -21.39 2.87
CA ASP A 173 -2.32 -21.78 1.66
C ASP A 173 -3.20 -22.67 0.78
N ASN A 174 -3.18 -22.38 -0.51
CA ASN A 174 -3.93 -23.09 -1.56
C ASN A 174 -5.46 -23.07 -1.40
N HIS A 175 -5.97 -22.16 -0.56
CA HIS A 175 -7.41 -21.94 -0.41
C HIS A 175 -7.77 -20.52 -0.86
N LEU A 176 -8.99 -20.38 -1.35
CA LEU A 176 -9.59 -19.08 -1.62
C LEU A 176 -10.48 -18.67 -0.44
N PRO A 177 -10.29 -17.47 0.13
CA PRO A 177 -11.21 -16.98 1.14
C PRO A 177 -12.59 -16.76 0.52
N VAL A 178 -13.61 -17.41 1.09
CA VAL A 178 -15.01 -17.28 0.67
C VAL A 178 -15.81 -16.72 1.84
N PHE A 179 -16.63 -15.71 1.57
CA PHE A 179 -17.51 -15.10 2.56
C PHE A 179 -18.92 -14.94 1.99
N LYS A 180 -19.90 -14.85 2.88
CA LYS A 180 -21.30 -14.62 2.49
C LYS A 180 -21.41 -13.24 1.82
N LYS A 181 -22.29 -13.13 0.83
CA LYS A 181 -22.59 -11.84 0.19
C LYS A 181 -23.01 -10.82 1.27
N GLY A 182 -22.39 -9.65 1.25
CA GLY A 182 -22.67 -8.58 2.22
C GLY A 182 -22.04 -8.77 3.60
N TYR A 183 -21.21 -9.80 3.82
CA TYR A 183 -20.57 -10.07 5.12
C TYR A 183 -19.75 -8.87 5.65
N PHE A 184 -19.04 -8.17 4.76
CA PHE A 184 -18.28 -6.96 5.09
C PHE A 184 -19.06 -5.65 4.88
N GLY A 185 -20.38 -5.75 4.71
CA GLY A 185 -21.24 -4.63 4.33
C GLY A 185 -21.55 -4.58 2.84
N ILE A 186 -22.41 -3.64 2.46
CA ILE A 186 -22.82 -3.38 1.08
C ILE A 186 -22.13 -2.08 0.65
N TYR A 187 -21.29 -2.18 -0.38
CA TYR A 187 -20.71 -1.01 -1.01
C TYR A 187 -21.67 -0.43 -2.05
N ASP A 188 -22.00 0.86 -1.93
CA ASP A 188 -22.79 1.59 -2.91
C ASP A 188 -21.90 2.57 -3.68
N PRO A 189 -21.55 2.29 -4.95
CA PRO A 189 -20.68 3.17 -5.74
C PRO A 189 -21.27 4.59 -5.92
N LYS A 190 -22.59 4.76 -5.79
CA LYS A 190 -23.28 6.04 -5.98
C LYS A 190 -23.41 6.86 -4.70
N ALA A 191 -23.07 6.31 -3.54
CA ALA A 191 -23.21 7.00 -2.27
C ALA A 191 -22.23 8.18 -2.14
N ASN A 192 -22.69 9.32 -1.60
CA ASN A 192 -21.86 10.51 -1.38
C ASN A 192 -20.89 10.31 -0.21
N ARG A 193 -19.70 9.77 -0.50
CA ARG A 193 -18.63 9.56 0.48
C ARG A 193 -18.18 10.83 1.20
N ALA A 194 -18.19 11.99 0.55
CA ALA A 194 -17.75 13.24 1.17
C ALA A 194 -18.63 13.62 2.38
N GLY A 195 -19.93 13.27 2.33
CA GLY A 195 -20.88 13.47 3.42
C GLY A 195 -20.92 12.35 4.47
N MET A 196 -20.11 11.30 4.34
CA MET A 196 -20.11 10.18 5.28
C MET A 196 -19.36 10.50 6.56
N SER A 197 -19.88 9.98 7.68
CA SER A 197 -19.16 9.94 8.95
C SER A 197 -17.92 9.03 8.87
N LEU A 198 -16.99 9.18 9.82
CA LEU A 198 -15.76 8.36 9.88
C LEU A 198 -16.07 6.86 9.90
N GLY A 199 -17.03 6.43 10.71
CA GLY A 199 -17.43 5.02 10.81
C GLY A 199 -18.00 4.47 9.49
N GLN A 200 -18.83 5.27 8.81
CA GLN A 200 -19.35 4.92 7.48
C GLN A 200 -18.24 4.82 6.44
N LYS A 201 -17.28 5.78 6.45
CA LYS A 201 -16.15 5.77 5.54
C LYS A 201 -15.30 4.52 5.71
N PHE A 202 -14.93 4.21 6.96
CA PHE A 202 -14.17 3.00 7.30
C PHE A 202 -14.93 1.72 6.92
N ASN A 203 -16.26 1.72 7.06
CA ASN A 203 -17.05 0.57 6.65
C ASN A 203 -17.07 0.36 5.12
N GLU A 204 -17.09 1.44 4.32
CA GLU A 204 -16.89 1.32 2.87
C GLU A 204 -15.50 0.76 2.53
N ASP A 205 -14.46 1.15 3.29
CA ASP A 205 -13.08 0.75 3.03
C ASP A 205 -12.83 -0.76 3.22
N LYS A 206 -13.76 -1.46 3.88
CA LYS A 206 -13.77 -2.94 3.94
C LYS A 206 -14.00 -3.59 2.57
N ILE A 207 -14.31 -2.83 1.53
CA ILE A 207 -14.26 -3.33 0.15
C ILE A 207 -12.89 -3.92 -0.20
N LEU A 208 -11.81 -3.46 0.44
CA LEU A 208 -10.48 -4.09 0.33
C LEU A 208 -10.51 -5.60 0.65
N LEU A 209 -11.29 -6.01 1.65
CA LEU A 209 -11.48 -7.43 1.98
C LEU A 209 -12.30 -8.18 0.94
N GLN A 210 -13.19 -7.47 0.24
CA GLN A 210 -13.97 -8.05 -0.83
C GLN A 210 -13.15 -8.29 -2.10
N LEU A 211 -12.10 -7.48 -2.32
CA LEU A 211 -11.17 -7.58 -3.45
C LEU A 211 -10.00 -8.54 -3.20
N LEU A 212 -9.76 -8.92 -1.94
CA LEU A 212 -8.64 -9.79 -1.57
C LEU A 212 -8.68 -11.20 -2.22
N PRO A 213 -9.85 -11.87 -2.35
CA PRO A 213 -9.93 -13.17 -3.03
C PRO A 213 -9.42 -13.15 -4.47
N GLU A 214 -9.60 -12.05 -5.20
CA GLU A 214 -9.17 -11.86 -6.59
C GLU A 214 -7.63 -11.92 -6.68
N PHE A 215 -6.93 -11.27 -5.75
CA PHE A 215 -5.47 -11.38 -5.68
C PHE A 215 -5.01 -12.77 -5.21
N CYS A 216 -5.75 -13.40 -4.30
CA CYS A 216 -5.48 -14.77 -3.86
C CYS A 216 -5.64 -15.79 -4.99
N MET A 217 -6.58 -15.53 -5.92
CA MET A 217 -6.85 -16.36 -7.08
C MET A 217 -5.62 -16.51 -7.98
N ILE A 218 -4.93 -15.40 -8.24
CA ILE A 218 -3.72 -15.37 -9.06
C ILE A 218 -2.67 -16.32 -8.51
N GLY A 219 -2.36 -16.20 -7.22
CA GLY A 219 -1.36 -17.05 -6.57
C GLY A 219 -1.80 -18.51 -6.46
N THR A 220 -3.08 -18.77 -6.19
CA THR A 220 -3.61 -20.13 -5.97
C THR A 220 -3.65 -20.96 -7.26
N PHE A 221 -4.03 -20.34 -8.39
CA PHE A 221 -4.08 -21.03 -9.68
C PHE A 221 -2.79 -20.91 -10.49
N GLY A 222 -1.75 -20.27 -9.94
CA GLY A 222 -0.48 -20.10 -10.65
C GLY A 222 -0.63 -19.27 -11.93
N ILE A 223 -1.56 -18.30 -11.94
CA ILE A 223 -1.79 -17.43 -13.09
C ILE A 223 -0.53 -16.62 -13.35
N ARG A 224 0.14 -16.88 -14.47
CA ARG A 224 1.30 -16.12 -14.91
C ARG A 224 0.83 -14.82 -15.56
N MET A 225 1.05 -13.71 -14.88
CA MET A 225 0.87 -12.39 -15.46
C MET A 225 2.18 -11.93 -16.11
N PRO A 226 2.16 -11.57 -17.41
CA PRO A 226 3.34 -11.08 -18.13
C PRO A 226 3.96 -9.84 -17.48
N SER A 227 3.10 -8.96 -16.96
CA SER A 227 3.47 -7.82 -16.15
C SER A 227 2.49 -7.74 -14.98
N SER A 228 3.01 -7.34 -13.82
CA SER A 228 2.22 -7.17 -12.60
C SER A 228 2.64 -5.87 -11.94
N ASP A 229 1.66 -5.05 -11.60
CA ASP A 229 1.86 -3.83 -10.84
C ASP A 229 2.28 -4.14 -9.39
N SER A 230 2.77 -3.11 -8.71
CA SER A 230 3.33 -3.20 -7.36
C SER A 230 2.30 -3.63 -6.30
N ILE A 231 1.03 -3.23 -6.43
CA ILE A 231 -0.04 -3.57 -5.48
C ILE A 231 -0.36 -5.07 -5.61
N THR A 232 -0.56 -5.54 -6.83
CA THR A 232 -0.83 -6.96 -7.13
C THR A 232 0.29 -7.85 -6.59
N LYS A 233 1.56 -7.50 -6.85
CA LYS A 233 2.72 -8.22 -6.30
C LYS A 233 2.68 -8.27 -4.77
N GLY A 234 2.45 -7.11 -4.14
CA GLY A 234 2.38 -7.00 -2.68
C GLY A 234 1.27 -7.84 -2.05
N LEU A 235 0.07 -7.86 -2.62
CA LEU A 235 -1.05 -8.64 -2.09
C LEU A 235 -0.87 -10.15 -2.29
N ILE A 236 -0.22 -10.57 -3.39
CA ILE A 236 0.17 -11.97 -3.60
C ILE A 236 1.24 -12.40 -2.59
N GLU A 237 2.20 -11.52 -2.30
CA GLU A 237 3.21 -11.76 -1.27
C GLU A 237 2.60 -11.83 0.13
N PHE A 238 1.72 -10.87 0.47
CA PHE A 238 0.99 -10.82 1.73
C PHE A 238 0.23 -12.11 2.00
N ARG A 239 -0.40 -12.72 0.99
CA ARG A 239 -1.04 -14.04 1.15
C ARG A 239 -0.09 -15.09 1.71
N LYS A 240 1.18 -15.09 1.26
CA LYS A 240 2.20 -16.07 1.65
C LYS A 240 2.82 -15.73 3.00
N THR A 241 3.23 -14.48 3.18
CA THR A 241 3.97 -14.04 4.37
C THR A 241 3.05 -13.77 5.56
N LYS A 242 1.80 -13.37 5.29
CA LYS A 242 0.80 -12.90 6.26
C LYS A 242 1.29 -11.69 7.07
N LYS A 243 2.37 -11.04 6.62
CA LYS A 243 2.97 -9.87 7.24
C LYS A 243 2.33 -8.62 6.67
N VAL A 244 1.89 -7.73 7.55
CA VAL A 244 1.35 -6.43 7.17
C VAL A 244 2.37 -5.38 7.57
N ASP A 245 3.16 -4.92 6.59
CA ASP A 245 4.13 -3.85 6.76
C ASP A 245 3.54 -2.46 6.39
N PRO A 246 4.23 -1.36 6.72
CA PRO A 246 3.77 -0.01 6.39
C PRO A 246 3.59 0.23 4.88
N TRP A 247 4.44 -0.37 4.04
CA TRP A 247 4.34 -0.22 2.59
C TRP A 247 3.04 -0.84 2.06
N LEU A 248 2.68 -2.04 2.50
CA LEU A 248 1.46 -2.72 2.07
C LEU A 248 0.22 -1.96 2.54
N CYS A 249 0.27 -1.36 3.73
CA CYS A 249 -0.79 -0.49 4.24
C CYS A 249 -0.96 0.74 3.34
N PHE A 250 0.14 1.41 2.98
CA PHE A 250 0.13 2.53 2.05
C PHE A 250 -0.41 2.11 0.68
N ALA A 251 0.14 1.07 0.07
CA ALA A 251 -0.25 0.58 -1.25
C ALA A 251 -1.74 0.19 -1.32
N SER A 252 -2.25 -0.48 -0.28
CA SER A 252 -3.67 -0.84 -0.18
C SER A 252 -4.56 0.37 0.06
N HIS A 253 -4.05 1.40 0.74
CA HIS A 253 -4.77 2.67 0.90
C HIS A 253 -4.83 3.45 -0.42
N ILE A 254 -3.75 3.45 -1.21
CA ILE A 254 -3.76 4.00 -2.57
C ILE A 254 -4.79 3.29 -3.44
N LEU A 255 -4.89 1.96 -3.38
CA LEU A 255 -5.94 1.23 -4.09
C LEU A 255 -7.34 1.73 -3.72
N LEU A 256 -7.60 1.98 -2.43
CA LEU A 256 -8.86 2.54 -1.95
C LEU A 256 -9.07 3.97 -2.45
N ASP A 257 -8.05 4.84 -2.40
CA ASP A 257 -8.15 6.22 -2.88
C ASP A 257 -8.47 6.27 -4.37
N VAL A 258 -7.80 5.45 -5.18
CA VAL A 258 -8.07 5.33 -6.61
C VAL A 258 -9.50 4.85 -6.84
N HIS A 259 -9.90 3.80 -6.14
CA HIS A 259 -11.25 3.26 -6.23
C HIS A 259 -12.32 4.32 -5.91
N HIS A 260 -12.12 5.07 -4.82
CA HIS A 260 -13.06 6.12 -4.40
C HIS A 260 -13.04 7.34 -5.30
N THR A 261 -11.87 7.74 -5.82
CA THR A 261 -11.73 8.86 -6.77
C THR A 261 -12.45 8.55 -8.07
N MET A 262 -12.36 7.30 -8.52
CA MET A 262 -12.93 6.81 -9.77
C MET A 262 -14.38 6.33 -9.65
N ARG A 263 -14.97 6.29 -8.45
CA ARG A 263 -16.29 5.68 -8.18
C ARG A 263 -17.45 6.24 -9.02
N TYR A 264 -17.39 7.51 -9.39
CA TYR A 264 -18.42 8.17 -10.22
C TYR A 264 -18.03 8.25 -11.70
N ASN A 265 -16.83 7.80 -12.05
CA ASN A 265 -16.33 7.98 -13.39
C ASN A 265 -17.06 7.05 -14.35
N THR A 266 -17.62 7.61 -15.42
CA THR A 266 -18.21 6.83 -16.51
C THR A 266 -17.15 6.29 -17.47
N LEU A 267 -15.88 6.70 -17.31
CA LEU A 267 -14.75 6.17 -18.06
C LEU A 267 -14.57 4.68 -17.75
N SER A 268 -14.51 3.91 -18.81
CA SER A 268 -14.13 2.51 -18.75
C SER A 268 -12.62 2.45 -18.94
N VAL A 269 -11.89 2.29 -17.83
CA VAL A 269 -10.43 2.12 -17.78
C VAL A 269 -9.98 1.02 -18.77
N PHE A 270 -10.79 -0.04 -18.93
CA PHE A 270 -10.55 -1.10 -19.90
C PHE A 270 -10.68 -0.65 -21.37
N ASP A 271 -11.56 0.30 -21.67
CA ASP A 271 -11.66 0.85 -23.02
C ASP A 271 -10.47 1.77 -23.33
N ASP A 272 -10.02 2.56 -22.36
CA ASP A 272 -8.81 3.38 -22.52
C ASP A 272 -7.57 2.50 -22.74
N LEU A 273 -7.42 1.43 -21.93
CA LEU A 273 -6.36 0.45 -22.10
C LEU A 273 -6.39 -0.20 -23.48
N ARG A 274 -7.58 -0.61 -23.95
CA ARG A 274 -7.76 -1.17 -25.30
C ARG A 274 -7.37 -0.17 -26.38
N MET A 275 -7.77 1.09 -26.24
CA MET A 275 -7.45 2.13 -27.22
C MET A 275 -5.96 2.44 -27.26
N SER A 276 -5.27 2.45 -26.11
CA SER A 276 -3.81 2.59 -26.04
C SER A 276 -3.12 1.42 -26.72
N GLY A 277 -3.56 0.17 -26.46
CA GLY A 277 -3.04 -1.01 -27.15
C GLY A 277 -3.18 -0.92 -28.68
N LEU A 278 -4.36 -0.47 -29.16
CA LEU A 278 -4.60 -0.30 -30.60
C LEU A 278 -3.66 0.74 -31.23
N ARG A 279 -3.35 1.82 -30.51
CA ARG A 279 -2.43 2.86 -30.98
C ARG A 279 -1.00 2.32 -31.05
N ILE A 280 -0.53 1.62 -30.03
CA ILE A 280 0.81 1.01 -30.00
C ILE A 280 0.97 0.03 -31.17
N GLN A 281 -0.01 -0.86 -31.37
CA GLN A 281 0.04 -1.83 -32.46
C GLN A 281 0.07 -1.16 -33.84
N LYS A 282 -0.63 -0.04 -34.02
CA LYS A 282 -0.59 0.73 -35.26
C LYS A 282 0.78 1.37 -35.48
N SER A 283 1.38 1.94 -34.45
CA SER A 283 2.72 2.54 -34.53
C SER A 283 3.79 1.50 -34.87
N LEU A 284 3.73 0.31 -34.26
CA LEU A 284 4.67 -0.79 -34.52
C LEU A 284 4.59 -1.33 -35.96
N LYS A 285 3.43 -1.28 -36.61
CA LYS A 285 3.25 -1.72 -38.01
C LYS A 285 3.71 -0.70 -39.06
N THR A 286 4.09 0.50 -38.64
CA THR A 286 4.51 1.59 -39.56
C THR A 286 6.04 1.71 -39.66
N THR A 287 6.77 0.88 -38.91
CA THR A 287 8.22 0.72 -38.99
C THR A 287 8.55 -0.57 -39.74
#